data_AF-A0A9D3ADB3-F1
#
_entry.id   AF-A0A9D3ADB3-F1
#
_cell.length_a   1.000
_cell.length_b   1.000
_cell.length_c   1.000
_cell.angle_alpha   90.00
_cell.angle_beta   90.00
_cell.angle_gamma   90.00
#
_symmetry.space_group_name_H-M   'P 1'
#
loop_
_entity.id
_entity.type
_entity.pdbx_description
1 polymer ?
#
loop_
_entity_poly.entity_id
_entity_poly.type
_entity_poly.pdbx_seq_one_letter_code
_entity_poly.pdbx_strand_id
1 'polypeptide(L)'
;MNATCERKAQRAREVLQLWKVMEFADQAATPSTRRPKDRKSSDKSHHDGSCGVNLTDPGTLSDALKSRMRLTEQECLSTITVTVGAVSREACINLLERCVSSGGRAASQERPERNPARIGLAELTISAEGALFEDEDGLVPAASFRLSPLLWLAAETSRSESAGLFQAKELRTRWEAANDEARRAFAVDANLLCDERGAVTLEGLARLFDKVVRLFNDALPVHLDSSPGGQASIAAEKTAFAQMRIYANENKKANDKDYTPPTFWNSFFYNDLEMASERIERGETTEALLDYIVSPDASEGRRAQRLDVLFSPATAKRDFYREALSPANIPLGRWPSQYSPALLQQLAVNLCMKSVRDKGAFAPVNPSLPCHFSVNGPPGTGKTTLLKDVVAACVVEKAKILAAYENPDDAFERIELNDARSKQWHYVKTCYRMKTAGTAANDPASYGIVVCSANNAAVENISKELPKKSELLKSLGGLPREEGEENDLERTALSEVRSLFDNSDPQKPRYLRDQAALLFGSFDGTQIVPEDDVWGLIAAPLGKGKNILDFRNRVLFPNPRVANRAGPIPTLSCGNAHRS
;
A
#
# COMPACT_ATOMS: atom_id res chain seq x y z
N MET A 1 -2.77 29.53 13.44
CA MET A 1 -2.90 28.22 14.12
C MET A 1 -2.66 28.45 15.61
N ASN A 2 -3.11 27.56 16.50
CA ASN A 2 -2.82 27.67 17.94
C ASN A 2 -1.32 27.38 18.18
N ALA A 3 -0.63 28.04 19.12
CA ALA A 3 0.83 27.89 19.31
C ALA A 3 1.28 26.44 19.54
N THR A 4 0.43 25.62 20.17
CA THR A 4 0.64 24.18 20.34
C THR A 4 0.62 23.42 19.01
N CYS A 5 -0.25 23.81 18.07
CA CYS A 5 -0.38 23.19 16.76
C CYS A 5 0.85 23.51 15.88
N GLU A 6 1.36 24.74 15.93
CA GLU A 6 2.59 25.12 15.23
C GLU A 6 3.81 24.35 15.73
N ARG A 7 3.91 24.15 17.06
CA ARG A 7 4.97 23.31 17.63
C ARG A 7 4.85 21.84 17.21
N LYS A 8 3.63 21.29 17.20
CA LYS A 8 3.38 19.92 16.68
C LYS A 8 3.76 19.82 15.20
N ALA A 9 3.38 20.80 14.38
CA ALA A 9 3.69 20.84 12.95
C ALA A 9 5.20 20.89 12.70
N GLN A 10 5.93 21.74 13.44
CA GLN A 10 7.39 21.82 13.32
C GLN A 10 8.05 20.48 13.67
N ARG A 11 7.62 19.85 14.78
CA ARG A 11 8.17 18.55 15.16
C ARG A 11 7.80 17.44 14.16
N ALA A 12 6.58 17.47 13.62
CA ALA A 12 6.16 16.51 12.60
C ALA A 12 7.02 16.60 11.34
N ARG A 13 7.44 17.80 10.92
CA ARG A 13 8.37 17.98 9.79
C ARG A 13 9.71 17.31 10.04
N GLU A 14 10.28 17.46 11.23
CA GLU A 14 11.55 16.82 11.60
C GLU A 14 11.44 15.29 11.54
N VAL A 15 10.36 14.72 12.06
CA VAL A 15 10.11 13.27 12.03
C VAL A 15 9.88 12.77 10.59
N LEU A 16 9.05 13.47 9.80
CA LEU A 16 8.80 13.11 8.40
C LEU A 16 10.07 13.16 7.57
N GLN A 17 10.94 14.14 7.82
CA GLN A 17 12.21 14.23 7.12
C GLN A 17 13.10 13.01 7.42
N LEU A 18 13.14 12.53 8.66
CA LEU A 18 13.83 11.28 9.00
C LEU A 18 13.21 10.08 8.28
N TRP A 19 11.88 9.97 8.26
CA TRP A 19 11.19 8.89 7.53
C TRP A 19 11.47 8.95 6.02
N LYS A 20 11.49 10.14 5.42
CA LYS A 20 11.88 10.34 4.01
C LYS A 20 13.30 9.85 3.75
N VAL A 21 14.26 10.14 4.64
CA VAL A 21 15.63 9.64 4.48
C VAL A 21 15.67 8.12 4.59
N MET A 22 14.97 7.53 5.55
CA MET A 22 14.93 6.08 5.72
C MET A 22 14.34 5.39 4.49
N GLU A 23 13.23 5.89 3.97
CA GLU A 23 12.58 5.41 2.75
C GLU A 23 13.42 5.67 1.50
N PHE A 24 14.16 6.78 1.44
CA PHE A 24 15.10 7.05 0.36
C PHE A 24 16.26 6.05 0.35
N ALA A 25 16.79 5.74 1.54
CA ALA A 25 17.90 4.82 1.73
C ALA A 25 17.49 3.34 1.63
N ASP A 26 16.19 3.03 1.61
CA ASP A 26 15.72 1.67 1.45
C ASP A 26 16.01 1.18 0.03
N GLN A 27 16.85 0.16 -0.05
CA GLN A 27 17.29 -0.44 -1.30
C GLN A 27 17.10 -1.94 -1.20
N ALA A 28 16.51 -2.56 -2.22
CA ALA A 28 16.34 -4.01 -2.28
C ALA A 28 17.67 -4.77 -2.11
N ALA A 29 17.62 -5.93 -1.45
CA ALA A 29 18.79 -6.79 -1.30
C ALA A 29 19.13 -7.46 -2.63
N THR A 30 20.41 -7.48 -3.00
CA THR A 30 20.89 -8.26 -4.14
C THR A 30 20.94 -9.74 -3.73
N PRO A 31 20.25 -10.64 -4.44
CA PRO A 31 20.27 -12.05 -4.10
C PRO A 31 21.67 -12.65 -4.25
N SER A 32 22.06 -13.50 -3.31
CA SER A 32 23.37 -14.17 -3.29
C SER A 32 23.47 -15.39 -4.21
N THR A 33 22.35 -15.85 -4.77
CA THR A 33 22.28 -17.16 -5.42
C THR A 33 22.65 -17.08 -6.89
N ARG A 34 23.75 -17.75 -7.25
CA ARG A 34 24.16 -18.02 -8.65
C ARG A 34 23.18 -18.93 -9.41
N ARG A 35 22.35 -19.70 -8.70
CA ARG A 35 21.36 -20.59 -9.32
C ARG A 35 20.15 -19.77 -9.79
N PRO A 36 19.64 -20.03 -11.01
CA PRO A 36 18.37 -19.49 -11.45
C PRO A 36 17.27 -19.78 -10.44
N LYS A 37 16.42 -18.81 -10.19
CA LYS A 37 15.19 -18.98 -9.41
C LYS A 37 14.01 -18.56 -10.27
N ASP A 38 13.08 -19.48 -10.42
CA ASP A 38 11.79 -19.24 -11.08
C ASP A 38 10.67 -19.35 -10.05
N ARG A 39 9.92 -18.26 -9.90
CA ARG A 39 8.70 -18.24 -9.09
C ARG A 39 7.50 -18.18 -10.02
N LYS A 40 6.76 -19.29 -10.11
CA LYS A 40 5.51 -19.34 -10.89
C LYS A 40 4.47 -18.42 -10.26
N SER A 41 3.85 -17.58 -11.08
CA SER A 41 2.68 -16.80 -10.69
C SER A 41 1.50 -17.72 -10.38
N SER A 42 0.66 -17.34 -9.42
CA SER A 42 -0.60 -18.03 -9.12
C SER A 42 -1.54 -18.08 -10.33
N ASP A 43 -1.38 -17.14 -11.27
CA ASP A 43 -2.26 -16.97 -12.43
C ASP A 43 -1.76 -17.70 -13.70
N LYS A 44 -0.67 -18.49 -13.60
CA LYS A 44 -0.03 -19.26 -14.70
C LYS A 44 0.30 -18.47 -15.98
N SER A 45 0.13 -17.15 -16.00
CA SER A 45 0.30 -16.28 -17.16
C SER A 45 1.75 -15.87 -17.40
N HIS A 46 2.55 -15.84 -16.33
CA HIS A 46 3.98 -15.52 -16.32
C HIS A 46 4.68 -16.19 -15.12
N HIS A 47 6.00 -16.14 -15.10
CA HIS A 47 6.80 -16.42 -13.92
C HIS A 47 7.93 -15.39 -13.78
N ASP A 48 8.33 -15.10 -12.54
CA ASP A 48 9.43 -14.18 -12.28
C ASP A 48 10.74 -14.96 -12.26
N GLY A 49 11.63 -14.61 -13.19
CA GLY A 49 12.94 -15.23 -13.39
C GLY A 49 14.04 -14.34 -12.83
N SER A 50 15.03 -14.97 -12.18
CA SER A 50 16.19 -14.25 -11.66
C SER A 50 17.45 -15.10 -11.67
N CYS A 51 18.57 -14.50 -12.06
CA CYS A 51 19.83 -15.23 -12.24
C CYS A 51 21.05 -14.35 -11.94
N GLY A 52 21.98 -14.87 -11.14
CA GLY A 52 23.29 -14.24 -10.95
C GLY A 52 24.27 -14.65 -12.05
N VAL A 53 25.09 -13.71 -12.51
CA VAL A 53 26.18 -13.90 -13.48
C VAL A 53 27.50 -13.38 -12.92
N ASN A 54 28.60 -14.01 -13.33
CA ASN A 54 29.92 -13.54 -12.97
C ASN A 54 30.43 -12.63 -14.09
N LEU A 55 30.88 -11.43 -13.73
CA LEU A 55 31.33 -10.44 -14.70
C LEU A 55 32.70 -10.77 -15.29
N THR A 56 33.38 -11.80 -14.79
CA THR A 56 34.61 -12.34 -15.40
C THR A 56 34.34 -13.37 -16.50
N ASP A 57 33.09 -13.82 -16.66
CA ASP A 57 32.74 -14.78 -17.72
C ASP A 57 32.66 -14.05 -19.08
N PRO A 58 33.05 -14.68 -20.20
CA PRO A 58 32.97 -14.07 -21.53
C PRO A 58 31.54 -14.13 -22.11
N GLY A 59 31.27 -13.28 -23.10
CA GLY A 59 30.04 -13.30 -23.91
C GLY A 59 29.00 -12.24 -23.53
N THR A 60 27.82 -12.35 -24.14
CA THR A 60 26.71 -11.44 -23.89
C THR A 60 25.94 -11.84 -22.64
N LEU A 61 25.32 -10.85 -21.97
CA LEU A 61 24.45 -11.11 -20.84
C LEU A 61 23.24 -11.95 -21.27
N SER A 62 22.66 -11.66 -22.45
CA SER A 62 21.50 -12.36 -23.00
C SER A 62 21.77 -13.86 -23.17
N ASP A 63 22.93 -14.22 -23.73
CA ASP A 63 23.30 -15.63 -23.93
C ASP A 63 23.54 -16.35 -22.60
N ALA A 64 24.23 -15.69 -21.66
CA ALA A 64 24.45 -16.23 -20.31
C ALA A 64 23.13 -16.49 -19.59
N LEU A 65 22.14 -15.61 -19.74
CA LEU A 65 20.81 -15.72 -19.15
C LEU A 65 19.99 -16.84 -19.78
N LYS A 66 19.89 -16.86 -21.11
CA LYS A 66 19.16 -17.91 -21.86
C LYS A 66 19.71 -19.30 -21.56
N SER A 67 21.04 -19.45 -21.57
CA SER A 67 21.71 -20.71 -21.25
C SER A 67 21.41 -21.18 -19.82
N ARG A 68 21.50 -20.28 -18.83
CA ARG A 68 21.29 -20.65 -17.43
C ARG A 68 19.83 -20.94 -17.09
N MET A 69 18.89 -20.20 -17.66
CA MET A 69 17.45 -20.37 -17.39
C MET A 69 16.78 -21.46 -18.23
N ARG A 70 17.45 -21.98 -19.27
CA ARG A 70 16.90 -23.01 -20.17
C ARG A 70 15.57 -22.59 -20.81
N LEU A 71 15.50 -21.34 -21.24
CA LEU A 71 14.30 -20.77 -21.88
C LEU A 71 14.01 -21.46 -23.22
N THR A 72 12.73 -21.64 -23.51
CA THR A 72 12.24 -22.14 -24.80
C THR A 72 12.13 -21.02 -25.83
N GLU A 73 12.10 -21.34 -27.13
CA GLU A 73 11.98 -20.34 -28.21
C GLU A 73 10.66 -19.55 -28.18
N GLN A 74 9.62 -20.09 -27.55
CA GLN A 74 8.30 -19.45 -27.45
C GLN A 74 8.20 -18.48 -26.27
N GLU A 75 9.11 -18.57 -25.29
CA GLU A 75 9.07 -17.74 -24.09
C GLU A 75 9.61 -16.34 -24.39
N CYS A 76 8.83 -15.34 -23.99
CA CYS A 76 9.18 -13.94 -24.17
C CYS A 76 9.61 -13.33 -22.85
N LEU A 77 10.70 -12.57 -22.87
CA LEU A 77 11.14 -11.79 -21.71
C LEU A 77 10.50 -10.41 -21.70
N SER A 78 10.26 -9.88 -20.50
CA SER A 78 10.13 -8.44 -20.29
C SER A 78 11.48 -7.74 -20.52
N THR A 79 11.54 -6.45 -20.19
CA THR A 79 12.82 -5.79 -19.91
C THR A 79 13.61 -6.54 -18.84
N ILE A 80 14.93 -6.53 -18.96
CA ILE A 80 15.84 -7.17 -18.01
C ILE A 80 16.43 -6.08 -17.11
N THR A 81 16.29 -6.24 -15.80
CA THR A 81 16.91 -5.35 -14.82
C THR A 81 18.17 -5.99 -14.28
N VAL A 82 19.31 -5.30 -14.42
CA VAL A 82 20.64 -5.80 -14.08
C VAL A 82 21.18 -5.00 -12.91
N THR A 83 21.33 -5.66 -11.77
CA THR A 83 22.07 -5.14 -10.62
C THR A 83 23.55 -5.44 -10.80
N VAL A 84 24.39 -4.42 -10.79
CA VAL A 84 25.85 -4.51 -10.95
C VAL A 84 26.53 -4.36 -9.60
N GLY A 85 27.37 -5.34 -9.29
CA GLY A 85 28.13 -5.49 -8.07
C GLY A 85 27.28 -5.78 -6.82
N ALA A 86 27.95 -6.13 -5.73
CA ALA A 86 27.29 -6.29 -4.44
C ALA A 86 28.19 -5.82 -3.28
N VAL A 87 27.67 -5.00 -2.37
CA VAL A 87 28.36 -4.53 -1.15
C VAL A 87 27.57 -4.92 0.10
N SER A 88 28.24 -5.05 1.24
CA SER A 88 27.59 -5.29 2.53
C SER A 88 26.68 -4.12 2.92
N ARG A 89 25.39 -4.39 3.15
CA ARG A 89 24.46 -3.37 3.65
C ARG A 89 24.89 -2.89 5.04
N GLU A 90 25.33 -3.79 5.90
CA GLU A 90 25.81 -3.46 7.25
C GLU A 90 27.00 -2.49 7.21
N ALA A 91 27.93 -2.68 6.27
CA ALA A 91 29.07 -1.77 6.11
C ALA A 91 28.61 -0.35 5.74
N CYS A 92 27.61 -0.23 4.85
CA CYS A 92 27.02 1.07 4.48
C CYS A 92 26.34 1.73 5.69
N ILE A 93 25.62 0.96 6.51
CA ILE A 93 24.96 1.51 7.69
C ILE A 93 25.98 1.97 8.74
N ASN A 94 27.03 1.18 8.99
CA ASN A 94 28.10 1.57 9.92
C ASN A 94 28.81 2.86 9.49
N LEU A 95 28.97 3.07 8.19
CA LEU A 95 29.53 4.30 7.65
C LEU A 95 28.60 5.50 7.91
N LEU A 96 27.30 5.37 7.63
CA LEU A 96 26.30 6.39 7.94
C LEU A 96 26.29 6.72 9.44
N GLU A 97 26.34 5.71 10.31
CA GLU A 97 26.40 5.89 11.75
C GLU A 97 27.63 6.70 12.18
N ARG A 98 28.81 6.44 11.60
CA ARG A 98 30.03 7.23 11.88
C ARG A 98 29.88 8.68 11.42
N CYS A 99 29.29 8.91 10.25
CA CYS A 99 29.06 10.26 9.71
C CYS A 99 28.05 11.06 10.56
N VAL A 100 27.06 10.38 11.15
CA VAL A 100 26.09 11.01 12.06
C VAL A 100 26.67 11.21 13.47
N SER A 101 27.42 10.24 13.99
CA SER A 101 27.94 10.24 15.37
C SER A 101 29.11 11.21 15.60
N SER A 102 29.88 11.53 14.54
CA SER A 102 30.92 12.57 14.57
C SER A 102 30.38 13.97 14.92
N GLY A 103 29.06 14.17 14.93
CA GLY A 103 28.36 15.33 15.48
C GLY A 103 28.16 15.34 17.02
N GLY A 104 28.84 14.47 17.78
CA GLY A 104 28.92 14.58 19.25
C GLY A 104 28.02 13.65 20.08
N ARG A 105 27.46 12.57 19.52
CA ARG A 105 26.81 11.50 20.30
C ARG A 105 27.59 10.20 20.13
N ALA A 106 27.97 9.59 21.25
CA ALA A 106 28.65 8.30 21.26
C ALA A 106 27.81 7.26 20.51
N ALA A 107 28.41 6.57 19.54
CA ALA A 107 27.79 5.45 18.84
C ALA A 107 27.26 4.44 19.87
N SER A 108 25.97 4.11 19.80
CA SER A 108 25.36 3.15 20.72
C SER A 108 25.96 1.78 20.43
N GLN A 109 26.75 1.23 21.35
CA GLN A 109 27.39 -0.09 21.21
C GLN A 109 26.39 -1.25 21.07
N GLU A 110 25.10 -1.02 21.24
CA GLU A 110 24.04 -2.03 21.13
C GLU A 110 23.05 -1.66 20.02
N ARG A 111 23.43 -1.94 18.77
CA ARG A 111 22.43 -2.08 17.70
C ARG A 111 21.98 -3.55 17.65
N PRO A 112 20.77 -3.89 18.12
CA PRO A 112 20.33 -5.29 18.24
C PRO A 112 20.08 -5.95 16.87
N GLU A 113 19.78 -5.16 15.84
CA GLU A 113 19.48 -5.65 14.50
C GLU A 113 20.66 -5.37 13.55
N ARG A 114 21.36 -6.44 13.15
CA ARG A 114 22.34 -6.41 12.06
C ARG A 114 21.70 -6.91 10.77
N ASN A 115 22.06 -6.32 9.64
CA ASN A 115 21.53 -6.72 8.35
C ASN A 115 22.62 -7.40 7.48
N PRO A 116 22.62 -8.74 7.37
CA PRO A 116 23.64 -9.47 6.60
C PRO A 116 23.41 -9.39 5.08
N ALA A 117 22.37 -8.69 4.61
CA ALA A 117 22.08 -8.58 3.19
C ALA A 117 23.19 -7.81 2.45
N ARG A 118 23.36 -8.16 1.17
CA ARG A 118 24.13 -7.37 0.23
C ARG A 118 23.20 -6.49 -0.60
N ILE A 119 23.70 -5.36 -1.07
CA ILE A 119 22.97 -4.44 -1.96
C ILE A 119 23.80 -4.13 -3.20
N GLY A 120 23.13 -3.78 -4.29
CA GLY A 120 23.74 -3.45 -5.58
C GLY A 120 24.42 -2.11 -5.59
N LEU A 121 25.41 -1.91 -6.45
CA LEU A 121 26.10 -0.63 -6.60
C LEU A 121 25.45 0.27 -7.67
N ALA A 122 25.08 -0.35 -8.79
CA ALA A 122 24.38 0.31 -9.90
C ALA A 122 23.32 -0.62 -10.53
N GLU A 123 22.27 -0.04 -11.07
CA GLU A 123 21.19 -0.72 -11.78
C GLU A 123 21.19 -0.27 -13.23
N LEU A 124 21.00 -1.23 -14.14
CA LEU A 124 20.84 -1.00 -15.56
C LEU A 124 19.60 -1.76 -16.08
N THR A 125 18.70 -1.08 -16.76
CA THR A 125 17.54 -1.70 -17.43
C THR A 125 17.80 -1.80 -18.93
N ILE A 126 17.65 -3.00 -19.47
CA ILE A 126 17.93 -3.32 -20.88
C ILE A 126 16.74 -4.03 -21.54
N SER A 127 16.76 -4.11 -22.87
CA SER A 127 15.71 -4.78 -23.65
C SER A 127 15.66 -6.29 -23.38
N ALA A 128 14.60 -6.95 -23.83
CA ALA A 128 14.45 -8.41 -23.72
C ALA A 128 15.52 -9.17 -24.51
N GLU A 129 16.03 -8.55 -25.58
CA GLU A 129 17.08 -9.06 -26.45
C GLU A 129 18.47 -8.85 -25.82
N GLY A 130 18.57 -7.98 -24.82
CA GLY A 130 19.81 -7.62 -24.13
C GLY A 130 20.48 -6.36 -24.67
N ALA A 131 19.76 -5.53 -25.43
CA ALA A 131 20.28 -4.27 -25.96
C ALA A 131 20.01 -3.10 -25.00
N LEU A 132 20.83 -2.06 -25.08
CA LEU A 132 20.57 -0.81 -24.36
C LEU A 132 19.38 -0.07 -24.98
N PHE A 133 18.66 0.67 -24.14
CA PHE A 133 17.76 1.71 -24.63
C PHE A 133 18.59 2.96 -24.93
N GLU A 134 18.20 3.71 -25.95
CA GLU A 134 18.85 4.98 -26.34
C GLU A 134 17.78 6.09 -26.37
N ASP A 135 18.14 7.27 -25.86
CA ASP A 135 17.37 8.50 -26.02
C ASP A 135 17.71 9.21 -27.34
N GLU A 136 17.09 10.36 -27.61
CA GLU A 136 17.30 11.13 -28.86
C GLU A 136 18.75 11.59 -29.05
N ASP A 137 19.53 11.66 -27.97
CA ASP A 137 20.94 12.04 -27.95
C ASP A 137 21.88 10.81 -28.05
N GLY A 138 21.34 9.59 -28.20
CA GLY A 138 22.10 8.34 -28.25
C GLY A 138 22.66 7.89 -26.90
N LEU A 139 22.13 8.41 -25.79
CA LEU A 139 22.52 8.02 -24.44
C LEU A 139 21.52 7.04 -23.84
N VAL A 140 21.97 6.22 -22.88
CA VAL A 140 21.05 5.40 -22.08
C VAL A 140 20.06 6.31 -21.36
N PRO A 141 18.73 6.10 -21.48
CA PRO A 141 17.74 6.95 -20.82
C PRO A 141 17.96 7.01 -19.31
N ALA A 142 17.66 8.18 -18.70
CA ALA A 142 17.79 8.37 -17.24
C ALA A 142 16.97 7.34 -16.42
N ALA A 143 15.86 6.83 -16.98
CA ALA A 143 15.05 5.79 -16.35
C ALA A 143 15.70 4.39 -16.33
N SER A 144 16.76 4.18 -17.13
CA SER A 144 17.41 2.90 -17.37
C SER A 144 18.75 2.74 -16.63
N PHE A 145 19.24 3.77 -15.93
CA PHE A 145 20.45 3.69 -15.12
C PHE A 145 20.27 4.36 -13.76
N ARG A 146 20.66 3.68 -12.67
CA ARG A 146 20.59 4.24 -11.31
C ARG A 146 21.79 3.81 -10.47
N LEU A 147 22.33 4.71 -9.66
CA LEU A 147 23.28 4.39 -8.60
C LEU A 147 22.55 3.95 -7.34
N SER A 148 23.22 3.19 -6.47
CA SER A 148 22.70 2.85 -5.15
C SER A 148 22.35 4.11 -4.34
N PRO A 149 21.08 4.29 -3.92
CA PRO A 149 20.70 5.43 -3.09
C PRO A 149 21.33 5.38 -1.70
N LEU A 150 21.52 4.18 -1.12
CA LEU A 150 22.18 4.03 0.18
C LEU A 150 23.67 4.39 0.13
N LEU A 151 24.41 3.90 -0.87
CA LEU A 151 25.82 4.25 -1.04
C LEU A 151 26.00 5.72 -1.39
N TRP A 152 25.14 6.26 -2.26
CA TRP A 152 25.14 7.68 -2.57
C TRP A 152 24.89 8.52 -1.32
N LEU A 153 23.91 8.16 -0.50
CA LEU A 153 23.64 8.86 0.75
C LEU A 153 24.85 8.80 1.70
N ALA A 154 25.51 7.65 1.80
CA ALA A 154 26.72 7.48 2.61
C ALA A 154 27.91 8.30 2.09
N ALA A 155 28.07 8.37 0.77
CA ALA A 155 29.06 9.22 0.11
C ALA A 155 28.79 10.71 0.35
N GLU A 156 27.55 11.14 0.19
CA GLU A 156 27.16 12.54 0.31
C GLU A 156 27.21 13.04 1.76
N THR A 157 26.80 12.19 2.72
CA THR A 157 26.95 12.48 4.15
C THR A 157 28.40 12.57 4.59
N SER A 158 29.31 11.91 3.88
CA SER A 158 30.74 12.00 4.15
C SER A 158 31.39 13.28 3.60
N ARG A 159 30.81 13.86 2.54
CA ARG A 159 31.29 15.09 1.89
C ARG A 159 30.77 16.37 2.53
N SER A 160 29.52 16.35 2.99
CA SER A 160 28.84 17.48 3.64
C SER A 160 28.99 17.41 5.16
N GLU A 161 28.98 18.55 5.85
CA GLU A 161 28.68 18.55 7.29
C GLU A 161 27.33 17.85 7.50
N SER A 162 27.33 16.81 8.33
CA SER A 162 26.25 15.81 8.41
C SER A 162 24.89 16.39 8.79
N ALA A 163 24.85 17.58 9.40
CA ALA A 163 23.60 18.23 9.83
C ALA A 163 22.71 18.72 8.67
N GLY A 164 23.28 19.10 7.52
CA GLY A 164 22.53 19.71 6.40
C GLY A 164 21.84 18.72 5.48
N LEU A 165 22.44 17.54 5.25
CA LEU A 165 21.93 16.59 4.25
C LEU A 165 20.64 15.90 4.70
N PHE A 166 20.56 15.53 5.98
CA PHE A 166 19.33 14.94 6.53
C PHE A 166 18.18 15.96 6.60
N GLN A 167 18.44 17.26 6.43
CA GLN A 167 17.43 18.31 6.34
C GLN A 167 17.14 18.75 4.88
N ALA A 168 17.85 18.19 3.90
CA ALA A 168 17.68 18.57 2.51
C ALA A 168 16.30 18.12 2.01
N LYS A 169 15.48 19.08 1.58
CA LYS A 169 14.19 18.80 0.92
C LYS A 169 14.36 18.02 -0.39
N GLU A 170 15.53 18.12 -1.01
CA GLU A 170 15.83 17.73 -2.40
C GLU A 170 16.71 16.47 -2.51
N LEU A 171 16.66 15.54 -1.55
CA LEU A 171 17.46 14.30 -1.59
C LEU A 171 17.31 13.56 -2.92
N ARG A 172 16.06 13.38 -3.36
CA ARG A 172 15.74 12.74 -4.63
C ARG A 172 16.33 13.50 -5.81
N THR A 173 16.12 14.82 -5.89
CA THR A 173 16.62 15.66 -6.98
C THR A 173 18.14 15.65 -7.07
N ARG A 174 18.84 15.70 -5.93
CA ARG A 174 20.31 15.61 -5.88
C ARG A 174 20.82 14.25 -6.32
N TRP A 175 20.14 13.17 -5.92
CA TRP A 175 20.47 11.82 -6.36
C TRP A 175 20.18 11.60 -7.85
N GLU A 176 19.07 12.12 -8.35
CA GLU A 176 18.74 12.13 -9.78
C GLU A 176 19.82 12.89 -10.57
N ALA A 177 20.26 14.06 -10.10
CA ALA A 177 21.37 14.80 -10.71
C ALA A 177 22.69 14.00 -10.70
N ALA A 178 23.01 13.32 -9.59
CA ALA A 178 24.20 12.46 -9.50
C ALA A 178 24.11 11.22 -10.42
N ASN A 179 22.92 10.63 -10.57
CA ASN A 179 22.68 9.56 -11.54
C ASN A 179 22.93 10.06 -12.96
N ASP A 180 22.47 11.27 -13.26
CA ASP A 180 22.59 11.90 -14.57
C ASP A 180 24.05 12.28 -14.90
N GLU A 181 24.77 12.80 -13.90
CA GLU A 181 26.21 13.04 -14.01
C GLU A 181 26.97 11.73 -14.23
N ALA A 182 26.71 10.70 -13.43
CA ALA A 182 27.31 9.39 -13.58
C ALA A 182 27.00 8.77 -14.95
N ARG A 183 25.75 8.85 -15.39
CA ARG A 183 25.29 8.40 -16.72
C ARG A 183 26.08 9.06 -17.85
N ARG A 184 26.31 10.38 -17.78
CA ARG A 184 27.12 11.14 -18.76
C ARG A 184 28.61 10.86 -18.62
N ALA A 185 29.16 10.91 -17.42
CA ALA A 185 30.58 10.76 -17.12
C ALA A 185 31.11 9.37 -17.44
N PHE A 186 30.27 8.35 -17.20
CA PHE A 186 30.64 7.00 -17.59
C PHE A 186 30.56 6.78 -19.07
N ALA A 187 29.93 7.70 -19.83
CA ALA A 187 29.42 7.50 -21.16
C ALA A 187 29.02 6.04 -21.26
N VAL A 188 27.78 5.74 -20.89
CA VAL A 188 27.17 4.48 -21.30
C VAL A 188 26.96 4.51 -22.83
N ASP A 189 28.03 4.84 -23.54
CA ASP A 189 28.31 4.71 -24.94
C ASP A 189 28.11 3.24 -25.20
N ALA A 190 27.16 2.93 -26.09
CA ALA A 190 26.86 1.55 -26.46
C ALA A 190 28.15 0.78 -26.77
N ASN A 191 29.17 1.45 -27.30
CA ASN A 191 30.49 0.87 -27.59
C ASN A 191 31.27 0.36 -26.36
N LEU A 192 31.00 0.85 -25.15
CA LEU A 192 31.68 0.41 -23.92
C LEU A 192 30.96 -0.78 -23.26
N LEU A 193 29.64 -0.82 -23.31
CA LEU A 193 28.85 -1.88 -22.69
C LEU A 193 28.52 -3.02 -23.64
N CYS A 194 28.37 -2.72 -24.92
CA CYS A 194 27.85 -3.62 -25.92
C CYS A 194 28.93 -4.16 -26.85
N ASP A 195 28.57 -5.24 -27.53
CA ASP A 195 29.31 -5.73 -28.71
C ASP A 195 28.93 -4.93 -29.97
N GLU A 196 29.50 -5.32 -31.11
CA GLU A 196 29.22 -4.73 -32.43
C GLU A 196 27.74 -4.84 -32.85
N ARG A 197 26.95 -5.69 -32.20
CA ARG A 197 25.52 -5.89 -32.46
C ARG A 197 24.63 -5.11 -31.50
N GLY A 198 25.22 -4.31 -30.60
CA GLY A 198 24.51 -3.52 -29.61
C GLY A 198 24.03 -4.33 -28.39
N ALA A 199 24.46 -5.58 -28.22
CA ALA A 199 24.09 -6.42 -27.09
C ALA A 199 25.03 -6.22 -25.90
N VAL A 200 24.49 -6.03 -24.70
CA VAL A 200 25.27 -5.82 -23.47
C VAL A 200 26.12 -7.05 -23.14
N THR A 201 27.42 -6.81 -22.96
CA THR A 201 28.43 -7.82 -22.66
C THR A 201 28.76 -7.89 -21.18
N LEU A 202 29.16 -9.07 -20.70
CA LEU A 202 29.62 -9.24 -19.32
C LEU A 202 30.89 -8.43 -19.03
N GLU A 203 31.77 -8.29 -20.03
CA GLU A 203 32.97 -7.45 -19.95
C GLU A 203 32.63 -5.96 -19.86
N GLY A 204 31.62 -5.50 -20.62
CA GLY A 204 31.07 -4.15 -20.52
C GLY A 204 30.55 -3.86 -19.11
N LEU A 205 29.77 -4.78 -18.54
CA LEU A 205 29.30 -4.66 -17.16
C LEU A 205 30.44 -4.70 -16.13
N ALA A 206 31.52 -5.46 -16.41
CA ALA A 206 32.72 -5.48 -15.58
C ALA A 206 33.42 -4.11 -15.54
N ARG A 207 33.49 -3.41 -16.70
CA ARG A 207 34.02 -2.04 -16.79
C ARG A 207 33.13 -1.04 -16.05
N LEU A 208 31.80 -1.17 -16.18
CA LEU A 208 30.86 -0.35 -15.43
C LEU A 208 31.04 -0.53 -13.92
N PHE A 209 31.17 -1.77 -13.45
CA PHE A 209 31.46 -2.06 -12.05
C PHE A 209 32.71 -1.32 -11.56
N ASP A 210 33.83 -1.41 -12.29
CA ASP A 210 35.09 -0.78 -11.88
C ASP A 210 34.96 0.75 -11.81
N LYS A 211 34.22 1.35 -12.76
CA LYS A 211 33.93 2.79 -12.79
C LYS A 211 33.07 3.23 -11.60
N VAL A 212 32.00 2.50 -11.29
CA VAL A 212 31.09 2.81 -10.16
C VAL A 212 31.81 2.66 -8.82
N VAL A 213 32.64 1.63 -8.66
CA VAL A 213 33.47 1.44 -7.46
C VAL A 213 34.41 2.63 -7.27
N ARG A 214 35.09 3.09 -8.33
CA ARG A 214 35.95 4.28 -8.27
C ARG A 214 35.18 5.53 -7.87
N LEU A 215 34.03 5.79 -8.50
CA LEU A 215 33.18 6.93 -8.17
C LEU A 215 32.87 7.02 -6.66
N PHE A 216 32.46 5.91 -6.05
CA PHE A 216 32.16 5.90 -4.62
C PHE A 216 33.41 5.91 -3.75
N ASN A 217 34.53 5.30 -4.18
CA ASN A 217 35.80 5.38 -3.45
C ASN A 217 36.32 6.81 -3.35
N ASP A 218 36.29 7.55 -4.46
CA ASP A 218 36.73 8.95 -4.50
C ASP A 218 35.83 9.85 -3.63
N ALA A 219 34.60 9.40 -3.37
CA ALA A 219 33.65 10.11 -2.52
C ALA A 219 33.77 9.79 -1.03
N LEU A 220 34.30 8.62 -0.67
CA LEU A 220 34.23 8.06 0.68
C LEU A 220 35.57 8.18 1.44
N PRO A 221 35.58 8.77 2.65
CA PRO A 221 36.80 8.98 3.42
C PRO A 221 37.29 7.73 4.18
N VAL A 222 36.46 6.69 4.33
CA VAL A 222 36.75 5.52 5.20
C VAL A 222 36.32 4.20 4.55
N HIS A 223 37.13 3.16 4.80
CA HIS A 223 36.96 1.78 4.31
C HIS A 223 35.59 1.17 4.62
N LEU A 224 35.01 0.44 3.65
CA LEU A 224 33.83 -0.41 3.83
C LEU A 224 34.17 -1.86 4.22
N ASP A 225 35.37 -2.11 4.74
CA ASP A 225 35.76 -3.42 5.27
C ASP A 225 36.53 -3.36 6.59
N SER A 226 36.43 -4.44 7.37
CA SER A 226 36.85 -4.52 8.78
C SER A 226 38.33 -4.92 8.98
N SER A 227 39.17 -4.83 7.94
CA SER A 227 40.54 -5.35 7.98
C SER A 227 41.58 -4.21 8.07
N PRO A 228 42.43 -4.17 9.11
CA PRO A 228 43.47 -3.16 9.22
C PRO A 228 44.61 -3.44 8.23
N GLY A 229 44.87 -2.49 7.31
CA GLY A 229 46.15 -2.43 6.58
C GLY A 229 46.14 -2.44 5.04
N GLY A 230 44.99 -2.35 4.37
CA GLY A 230 44.90 -2.32 2.89
C GLY A 230 44.49 -0.95 2.31
N GLN A 231 44.93 -0.64 1.08
CA GLN A 231 44.55 0.59 0.34
C GLN A 231 43.02 0.81 0.26
N ALA A 232 42.59 2.07 0.25
CA ALA A 232 41.20 2.52 0.34
C ALA A 232 40.32 2.02 -0.84
N SER A 233 39.41 1.07 -0.57
CA SER A 233 38.34 0.74 -1.52
C SER A 233 37.07 0.14 -0.88
N ILE A 234 35.92 0.28 -1.54
CA ILE A 234 34.70 -0.48 -1.28
C ILE A 234 35.00 -1.96 -1.57
N ALA A 235 34.83 -2.82 -0.57
CA ALA A 235 34.88 -4.27 -0.74
C ALA A 235 33.59 -4.80 -1.43
N ALA A 236 33.44 -4.46 -2.71
CA ALA A 236 32.34 -4.89 -3.55
C ALA A 236 32.70 -6.19 -4.30
N GLU A 237 31.75 -7.12 -4.35
CA GLU A 237 31.87 -8.32 -5.17
C GLU A 237 31.59 -7.96 -6.64
N LYS A 238 32.50 -8.36 -7.54
CA LYS A 238 32.39 -8.12 -8.99
C LYS A 238 31.45 -9.11 -9.67
N THR A 239 30.16 -8.99 -9.35
CA THR A 239 29.08 -9.85 -9.84
C THR A 239 27.99 -9.01 -10.49
N ALA A 240 27.09 -9.64 -11.25
CA ALA A 240 25.84 -9.00 -11.62
C ALA A 240 24.66 -9.95 -11.39
N PHE A 241 23.48 -9.37 -11.18
CA PHE A 241 22.26 -10.11 -10.94
C PHE A 241 21.15 -9.58 -11.84
N ALA A 242 20.58 -10.45 -12.66
CA ALA A 242 19.52 -10.09 -13.58
C ALA A 242 18.15 -10.54 -13.05
N GLN A 243 17.14 -9.70 -13.22
CA GLN A 243 15.74 -9.97 -12.90
C GLN A 243 14.86 -9.60 -14.09
N MET A 244 13.88 -10.46 -14.36
CA MET A 244 12.93 -10.27 -15.45
C MET A 244 11.65 -11.05 -15.20
N ARG A 245 10.59 -10.70 -15.93
CA ARG A 245 9.37 -11.51 -16.01
C ARG A 245 9.39 -12.29 -17.31
N ILE A 246 9.08 -13.58 -17.20
CA ILE A 246 9.08 -14.52 -18.31
C ILE A 246 7.62 -14.87 -18.63
N TYR A 247 7.23 -14.64 -19.88
CA TYR A 247 5.89 -14.89 -20.39
C TYR A 247 5.90 -16.08 -21.34
N ALA A 248 4.81 -16.85 -21.34
CA ALA A 248 4.65 -17.98 -22.24
C ALA A 248 4.53 -17.57 -23.73
N ASN A 249 4.13 -16.33 -24.02
CA ASN A 249 4.04 -15.75 -25.37
C ASN A 249 3.76 -14.23 -25.32
N GLU A 250 3.82 -13.57 -26.48
CA GLU A 250 3.53 -12.13 -26.63
C GLU A 250 2.11 -11.72 -26.20
N ASN A 251 1.10 -12.56 -26.46
CA ASN A 251 -0.28 -12.26 -26.05
C ASN A 251 -0.41 -12.17 -24.52
N LYS A 252 0.29 -13.03 -23.77
CA LYS A 252 0.31 -12.95 -22.30
C LYS A 252 1.06 -11.71 -21.81
N LYS A 253 2.17 -11.36 -22.46
CA LYS A 253 2.94 -10.14 -22.17
C LYS A 253 2.10 -8.88 -22.41
N ALA A 254 1.42 -8.78 -23.55
CA ALA A 254 0.58 -7.62 -23.90
C ALA A 254 -0.62 -7.43 -22.97
N ASN A 255 -1.10 -8.51 -22.34
CA ASN A 255 -2.20 -8.47 -21.39
C ASN A 255 -1.76 -8.16 -19.95
N ASP A 256 -0.47 -8.23 -19.62
CA ASP A 256 0.04 -7.89 -18.30
C ASP A 256 0.27 -6.37 -18.17
N LYS A 257 -0.81 -5.65 -17.87
CA LYS A 257 -0.79 -4.19 -17.68
C LYS A 257 -0.24 -3.76 -16.33
N ASP A 258 0.00 -4.70 -15.42
CA ASP A 258 0.47 -4.43 -14.06
C ASP A 258 1.98 -4.71 -13.92
N TYR A 259 2.68 -5.06 -15.01
CA TYR A 259 4.13 -5.26 -14.97
C TYR A 259 4.88 -3.94 -14.74
N THR A 260 5.51 -3.85 -13.58
CA THR A 260 6.50 -2.82 -13.27
C THR A 260 7.86 -3.52 -13.14
N PRO A 261 8.89 -3.12 -13.91
CA PRO A 261 10.23 -3.65 -13.72
C PRO A 261 10.69 -3.47 -12.27
N PRO A 262 11.40 -4.45 -11.68
CA PRO A 262 12.02 -4.25 -10.38
C PRO A 262 13.00 -3.07 -10.47
N THR A 263 13.09 -2.28 -9.41
CA THR A 263 14.03 -1.14 -9.34
C THR A 263 14.72 -1.09 -7.98
N PHE A 264 15.92 -0.49 -7.95
CA PHE A 264 16.69 -0.22 -6.73
C PHE A 264 15.92 0.55 -5.68
N TRP A 265 15.18 1.55 -6.13
CA TRP A 265 14.47 2.48 -5.28
C TRP A 265 12.97 2.27 -5.45
N ASN A 266 12.44 1.30 -4.70
CA ASN A 266 11.03 0.93 -4.72
C ASN A 266 10.32 1.43 -3.46
N SER A 267 10.54 2.69 -3.08
CA SER A 267 9.85 3.24 -1.92
C SER A 267 8.38 3.51 -2.27
N PHE A 268 7.53 2.62 -1.78
CA PHE A 268 6.08 2.77 -1.88
C PHE A 268 5.59 4.03 -1.15
N PHE A 269 6.27 4.44 -0.07
CA PHE A 269 5.83 5.51 0.81
C PHE A 269 6.46 6.88 0.53
N TYR A 270 7.58 6.97 -0.21
CA TYR A 270 8.34 8.22 -0.33
C TYR A 270 7.50 9.40 -0.85
N ASN A 271 6.75 9.19 -1.94
CA ASN A 271 5.92 10.25 -2.52
C ASN A 271 4.78 10.65 -1.56
N ASP A 272 4.24 9.71 -0.79
CA ASP A 272 3.19 9.99 0.21
C ASP A 272 3.76 10.78 1.39
N LEU A 273 4.97 10.45 1.84
CA LEU A 273 5.69 11.20 2.88
C LEU A 273 6.04 12.62 2.41
N GLU A 274 6.42 12.77 1.14
CA GLU A 274 6.66 14.07 0.53
C GLU A 274 5.38 14.91 0.46
N MET A 275 4.29 14.32 -0.02
CA MET A 275 2.96 14.95 -0.02
C MET A 275 2.54 15.37 1.39
N ALA A 276 2.73 14.51 2.39
CA ALA A 276 2.40 14.82 3.78
C ALA A 276 3.24 16.00 4.31
N SER A 277 4.53 16.03 3.99
CA SER A 277 5.44 17.12 4.35
C SER A 277 4.99 18.45 3.73
N GLU A 278 4.75 18.48 2.42
CA GLU A 278 4.29 19.68 1.70
C GLU A 278 2.97 20.22 2.26
N ARG A 279 2.01 19.34 2.56
CA ARG A 279 0.73 19.73 3.15
C ARG A 279 0.90 20.36 4.53
N ILE A 280 1.78 19.80 5.37
CA ILE A 280 2.09 20.38 6.69
C ILE A 280 2.81 21.73 6.55
N GLU A 281 3.63 21.92 5.52
CA GLU A 281 4.26 23.21 5.23
C GLU A 281 3.25 24.28 4.78
N ARG A 282 2.29 23.90 3.93
CA ARG A 282 1.20 24.77 3.47
C ARG A 282 0.12 25.03 4.53
N GLY A 283 0.19 24.37 5.69
CA GLY A 283 -0.84 24.43 6.73
C GLY A 283 -2.11 23.61 6.41
N GLU A 284 -2.07 22.80 5.36
CA GLU A 284 -3.16 21.93 4.88
C GLU A 284 -3.12 20.55 5.56
N THR A 285 -3.02 20.52 6.89
CA THR A 285 -2.90 19.28 7.67
C THR A 285 -4.02 19.14 8.70
N THR A 286 -4.19 17.93 9.22
CA THR A 286 -5.12 17.63 10.30
C THR A 286 -4.36 17.47 11.62
N GLU A 287 -4.97 17.86 12.75
CA GLU A 287 -4.40 17.56 14.07
C GLU A 287 -4.16 16.06 14.25
N ALA A 288 -4.99 15.25 13.61
CA ALA A 288 -4.89 13.82 13.56
C ALA A 288 -3.53 13.30 13.05
N LEU A 289 -3.16 13.74 11.85
CA LEU A 289 -1.90 13.37 11.24
C LEU A 289 -0.71 13.85 12.08
N LEU A 290 -0.79 15.08 12.60
CA LEU A 290 0.25 15.62 13.46
C LEU A 290 0.42 14.78 14.73
N ASP A 291 -0.67 14.42 15.41
CA ASP A 291 -0.63 13.60 16.61
C ASP A 291 -0.11 12.18 16.36
N TYR A 292 -0.40 11.59 15.20
CA TYR A 292 0.18 10.32 14.80
C TYR A 292 1.71 10.41 14.68
N ILE A 293 2.21 11.39 13.92
CA ILE A 293 3.64 11.56 13.64
C ILE A 293 4.43 11.85 14.92
N VAL A 294 3.92 12.73 15.79
CA VAL A 294 4.61 13.12 17.03
C VAL A 294 4.29 12.22 18.23
N SER A 295 3.47 11.17 18.06
CA SER A 295 3.08 10.25 19.13
C SER A 295 4.27 9.60 19.87
N PRO A 296 5.37 9.19 19.19
CA PRO A 296 6.56 8.66 19.87
C PRO A 296 7.24 9.67 20.80
N ASP A 297 7.21 10.96 20.42
CA ASP A 297 7.75 12.10 21.15
C ASP A 297 6.79 12.66 22.20
N ALA A 298 5.70 11.95 22.51
CA ALA A 298 4.79 12.33 23.58
C ALA A 298 5.58 12.59 24.87
N SER A 299 5.58 13.85 25.32
CA SER A 299 6.15 14.30 26.59
C SER A 299 5.69 13.39 27.73
N GLU A 300 6.48 13.27 28.79
CA GLU A 300 6.17 12.41 29.95
C GLU A 300 4.72 12.53 30.44
N GLY A 301 4.13 13.74 30.39
CA GLY A 301 2.72 13.98 30.73
C GLY A 301 1.68 13.27 29.84
N ARG A 302 1.93 13.04 28.55
CA ARG A 302 1.06 12.23 27.66
C ARG A 302 1.31 10.74 27.82
N ARG A 303 2.54 10.32 28.15
CA ARG A 303 2.84 8.91 28.51
C ARG A 303 2.13 8.51 29.81
N ALA A 304 2.05 9.40 30.78
CA ALA A 304 1.32 9.21 32.03
C ALA A 304 -0.20 9.03 31.87
N GLN A 305 -0.77 9.44 30.71
CA GLN A 305 -2.18 9.22 30.38
C GLN A 305 -2.45 7.89 29.65
N ARG A 306 -1.40 7.13 29.29
CA ARG A 306 -1.57 5.81 28.67
C ARG A 306 -2.01 4.81 29.71
N LEU A 307 -3.14 4.15 29.46
CA LEU A 307 -3.60 3.03 30.26
C LEU A 307 -3.00 1.74 29.69
N ASP A 308 -2.14 1.08 30.47
CA ASP A 308 -1.74 -0.29 30.18
C ASP A 308 -2.83 -1.24 30.65
N VAL A 309 -3.63 -1.78 29.71
CA VAL A 309 -4.76 -2.65 30.04
C VAL A 309 -4.37 -4.00 30.66
N LEU A 310 -3.08 -4.36 30.65
CA LEU A 310 -2.55 -5.56 31.29
C LEU A 310 -2.02 -5.23 32.69
N PHE A 311 -1.14 -4.23 32.78
CA PHE A 311 -0.35 -3.96 33.98
C PHE A 311 -0.87 -2.82 34.86
N SER A 312 -1.84 -2.03 34.40
CA SER A 312 -2.43 -0.95 35.24
C SER A 312 -3.17 -1.49 36.47
N PRO A 313 -3.35 -0.67 37.53
CA PRO A 313 -4.11 -1.05 38.71
C PRO A 313 -5.51 -1.57 38.40
N ALA A 314 -6.00 -2.54 39.18
CA ALA A 314 -7.27 -3.23 38.93
C ALA A 314 -8.48 -2.28 38.85
N THR A 315 -8.49 -1.20 39.63
CA THR A 315 -9.56 -0.18 39.63
C THR A 315 -9.61 0.58 38.30
N ALA A 316 -8.48 1.11 37.84
CA ALA A 316 -8.37 1.83 36.56
C ALA A 316 -8.76 0.94 35.37
N LYS A 317 -8.33 -0.33 35.36
CA LYS A 317 -8.73 -1.31 34.35
C LYS A 317 -10.24 -1.55 34.36
N ARG A 318 -10.82 -1.79 35.54
CA ARG A 318 -12.26 -2.07 35.68
C ARG A 318 -13.10 -0.89 35.20
N ASP A 319 -12.71 0.32 35.56
CA ASP A 319 -13.49 1.51 35.18
C ASP A 319 -13.38 1.78 33.67
N PHE A 320 -12.19 1.58 33.07
CA PHE A 320 -12.03 1.62 31.62
C PHE A 320 -12.88 0.59 30.88
N TYR A 321 -12.84 -0.68 31.30
CA TYR A 321 -13.67 -1.73 30.68
C TYR A 321 -15.16 -1.45 30.87
N ARG A 322 -15.59 -0.98 32.05
CA ARG A 322 -16.99 -0.64 32.31
C ARG A 322 -17.47 0.48 31.40
N GLU A 323 -16.66 1.51 31.19
CA GLU A 323 -17.01 2.61 30.29
C GLU A 323 -17.06 2.12 28.84
N ALA A 324 -15.98 1.48 28.37
CA ALA A 324 -15.83 1.11 26.98
C ALA A 324 -16.80 0.00 26.54
N LEU A 325 -17.16 -0.92 27.44
CA LEU A 325 -18.11 -2.01 27.20
C LEU A 325 -19.51 -1.71 27.74
N SER A 326 -19.79 -0.46 28.13
CA SER A 326 -21.13 -0.03 28.50
C SER A 326 -22.11 -0.32 27.35
N PRO A 327 -23.33 -0.83 27.62
CA PRO A 327 -24.35 -1.06 26.59
C PRO A 327 -24.63 0.16 25.71
N ALA A 328 -24.49 1.39 26.25
CA ALA A 328 -24.65 2.63 25.48
C ALA A 328 -23.56 2.85 24.42
N ASN A 329 -22.43 2.15 24.51
CA ASN A 329 -21.33 2.21 23.56
C ASN A 329 -21.30 1.04 22.58
N ILE A 330 -22.20 0.06 22.73
CA ILE A 330 -22.34 -1.05 21.77
C ILE A 330 -23.03 -0.52 20.52
N PRO A 331 -22.45 -0.68 19.32
CA PRO A 331 -23.11 -0.26 18.09
C PRO A 331 -24.39 -1.06 17.82
N LEU A 332 -25.38 -0.40 17.21
CA LEU A 332 -26.63 -1.06 16.82
C LEU A 332 -26.43 -2.06 15.67
N GLY A 333 -25.46 -1.79 14.79
CA GLY A 333 -25.10 -2.70 13.71
C GLY A 333 -24.03 -3.70 14.11
N ARG A 334 -24.27 -4.96 13.77
CA ARG A 334 -23.33 -6.08 13.99
C ARG A 334 -23.35 -7.00 12.78
N TRP A 335 -22.21 -7.59 12.44
CA TRP A 335 -22.16 -8.54 11.35
C TRP A 335 -22.98 -9.80 11.70
N PRO A 336 -23.86 -10.29 10.82
CA PRO A 336 -24.63 -11.50 11.07
C PRO A 336 -23.70 -12.71 11.21
N SER A 337 -23.56 -13.24 12.43
CA SER A 337 -22.78 -14.45 12.70
C SER A 337 -23.26 -15.17 13.96
N GLN A 338 -23.11 -16.50 13.97
CA GLN A 338 -23.32 -17.32 15.17
C GLN A 338 -22.24 -17.07 16.25
N TYR A 339 -21.09 -16.51 15.88
CA TYR A 339 -20.00 -16.27 16.80
C TYR A 339 -20.05 -14.85 17.36
N SER A 340 -19.82 -14.73 18.66
CA SER A 340 -19.63 -13.44 19.31
C SER A 340 -18.19 -12.95 19.24
N PRO A 341 -17.97 -11.65 19.00
CA PRO A 341 -16.63 -11.10 18.98
C PRO A 341 -15.96 -11.32 20.33
N ALA A 342 -14.66 -11.60 20.30
CA ALA A 342 -13.88 -11.69 21.53
C ALA A 342 -13.89 -10.35 22.28
N LEU A 343 -13.68 -10.38 23.60
CA LEU A 343 -13.74 -9.19 24.46
C LEU A 343 -12.97 -7.98 23.90
N LEU A 344 -11.72 -8.19 23.47
CA LEU A 344 -10.86 -7.12 22.94
C LEU A 344 -11.28 -6.66 21.54
N GLN A 345 -11.94 -7.52 20.76
CA GLN A 345 -12.53 -7.13 19.47
C GLN A 345 -13.77 -6.25 19.71
N GLN A 346 -14.66 -6.64 20.62
CA GLN A 346 -15.83 -5.82 20.97
C GLN A 346 -15.41 -4.48 21.58
N LEU A 347 -14.40 -4.49 22.45
CA LEU A 347 -13.80 -3.27 22.98
C LEU A 347 -13.33 -2.34 21.86
N ALA A 348 -12.60 -2.89 20.89
CA ALA A 348 -12.09 -2.14 19.75
C ALA A 348 -13.22 -1.56 18.88
N VAL A 349 -14.26 -2.35 18.60
CA VAL A 349 -15.45 -1.90 17.86
C VAL A 349 -16.17 -0.77 18.60
N ASN A 350 -16.41 -0.93 19.91
CA ASN A 350 -17.07 0.09 20.73
C ASN A 350 -16.29 1.41 20.75
N LEU A 351 -14.97 1.35 20.99
CA LEU A 351 -14.12 2.55 21.03
C LEU A 351 -14.08 3.26 19.68
N CYS A 352 -13.95 2.50 18.59
CA CYS A 352 -13.97 3.03 17.23
C CYS A 352 -15.30 3.76 16.95
N MET A 353 -16.43 3.09 17.15
CA MET A 353 -17.75 3.64 16.84
C MET A 353 -18.17 4.78 17.77
N LYS A 354 -17.75 4.75 19.04
CA LYS A 354 -17.92 5.88 19.96
C LYS A 354 -17.22 7.14 19.42
N SER A 355 -16.00 7.00 18.89
CA SER A 355 -15.28 8.11 18.25
C SER A 355 -16.08 8.72 17.10
N VAL A 356 -16.53 7.86 16.19
CA VAL A 356 -17.27 8.27 14.99
C VAL A 356 -18.55 9.00 15.37
N ARG A 357 -19.31 8.46 16.33
CA ARG A 357 -20.58 9.06 16.78
C ARG A 357 -20.39 10.39 17.49
N ASP A 358 -19.47 10.44 18.46
CA ASP A 358 -19.39 11.59 19.37
C ASP A 358 -18.75 12.82 18.69
N LYS A 359 -17.81 12.59 17.77
CA LYS A 359 -17.02 13.68 17.17
C LYS A 359 -16.74 13.55 15.66
N GLY A 360 -17.14 12.45 15.04
CA GLY A 360 -16.99 12.21 13.59
C GLY A 360 -15.81 11.31 13.30
N ALA A 361 -15.73 10.81 12.07
CA ALA A 361 -14.71 9.86 11.63
C ALA A 361 -13.25 10.31 11.88
N PHE A 362 -13.02 11.61 12.07
CA PHE A 362 -11.69 12.22 12.17
C PHE A 362 -11.35 12.82 13.52
N ALA A 363 -12.18 12.60 14.55
CA ALA A 363 -12.00 13.26 15.84
C ALA A 363 -11.73 12.28 17.00
N PRO A 364 -10.97 12.69 18.02
CA PRO A 364 -10.44 11.81 19.06
C PRO A 364 -11.53 11.32 20.04
N VAL A 365 -11.53 10.01 20.36
CA VAL A 365 -12.50 9.34 21.26
C VAL A 365 -12.67 10.08 22.60
N ASN A 366 -11.57 10.62 23.14
CA ASN A 366 -11.54 11.54 24.28
C ASN A 366 -10.23 12.37 24.24
N PRO A 367 -10.01 13.38 25.11
CA PRO A 367 -8.78 14.18 25.11
C PRO A 367 -7.47 13.38 25.28
N SER A 368 -7.57 12.15 25.79
CA SER A 368 -6.45 11.24 26.08
C SER A 368 -6.21 10.17 25.01
N LEU A 369 -7.08 10.07 23.99
CA LEU A 369 -7.03 9.06 22.92
C LEU A 369 -6.87 9.75 21.56
N PRO A 370 -5.96 9.28 20.69
CA PRO A 370 -5.82 9.82 19.35
C PRO A 370 -7.07 9.54 18.52
N CYS A 371 -7.34 10.40 17.54
CA CYS A 371 -8.30 10.18 16.45
C CYS A 371 -7.96 8.96 15.56
N HIS A 372 -6.71 8.48 15.60
CA HIS A 372 -6.27 7.26 14.93
C HIS A 372 -6.35 6.09 15.90
N PHE A 373 -7.20 5.12 15.59
CA PHE A 373 -7.34 3.91 16.37
C PHE A 373 -6.58 2.76 15.68
N SER A 374 -5.60 2.17 16.38
CA SER A 374 -4.82 1.04 15.89
C SER A 374 -5.15 -0.22 16.70
N VAL A 375 -5.36 -1.32 15.99
CA VAL A 375 -5.58 -2.64 16.59
C VAL A 375 -4.47 -3.57 16.14
N ASN A 376 -3.64 -3.99 17.08
CA ASN A 376 -2.63 -5.01 16.84
C ASN A 376 -3.24 -6.39 17.05
N GLY A 377 -3.28 -7.20 15.99
CA GLY A 377 -3.78 -8.57 16.04
C GLY A 377 -2.75 -9.55 15.48
N PRO A 378 -2.18 -10.46 16.29
CA PRO A 378 -1.39 -11.59 15.80
C PRO A 378 -2.09 -12.40 14.68
N PRO A 379 -1.37 -13.22 13.91
CA PRO A 379 -2.00 -14.11 12.93
C PRO A 379 -3.13 -14.96 13.56
N GLY A 380 -4.27 -15.09 12.88
CA GLY A 380 -5.42 -15.86 13.37
C GLY A 380 -6.37 -15.16 14.35
N THR A 381 -6.09 -13.93 14.79
CA THR A 381 -6.91 -13.21 15.80
C THR A 381 -8.19 -12.54 15.27
N GLY A 382 -8.69 -12.97 14.10
CA GLY A 382 -9.98 -12.49 13.59
C GLY A 382 -10.05 -11.02 13.18
N LYS A 383 -8.93 -10.42 12.69
CA LYS A 383 -8.92 -9.03 12.19
C LYS A 383 -10.00 -8.73 11.15
N THR A 384 -10.26 -9.69 10.25
CA THR A 384 -11.33 -9.58 9.25
C THR A 384 -12.71 -9.59 9.91
N THR A 385 -12.90 -10.37 10.97
CA THR A 385 -14.16 -10.40 11.75
C THR A 385 -14.41 -9.04 12.41
N LEU A 386 -13.38 -8.45 13.04
CA LEU A 386 -13.46 -7.10 13.61
C LEU A 386 -13.85 -6.07 12.54
N LEU A 387 -13.24 -6.14 11.35
CA LEU A 387 -13.57 -5.24 10.25
C LEU A 387 -15.02 -5.40 9.78
N LYS A 388 -15.54 -6.64 9.70
CA LYS A 388 -16.94 -6.92 9.35
C LYS A 388 -17.91 -6.26 10.33
N ASP A 389 -17.63 -6.31 11.63
CA ASP A 389 -18.46 -5.65 12.64
C ASP A 389 -18.42 -4.12 12.52
N VAL A 390 -17.24 -3.52 12.28
CA VAL A 390 -17.14 -2.07 12.02
C VAL A 390 -17.93 -1.68 10.78
N VAL A 391 -17.83 -2.46 9.69
CA VAL A 391 -18.61 -2.21 8.46
C VAL A 391 -20.11 -2.27 8.73
N ALA A 392 -20.58 -3.31 9.43
CA ALA A 392 -21.99 -3.43 9.78
C ALA A 392 -22.47 -2.26 10.65
N ALA A 393 -21.68 -1.87 11.66
CA ALA A 393 -21.97 -0.73 12.52
C ALA A 393 -22.13 0.57 11.73
N CYS A 394 -21.17 0.88 10.84
CA CYS A 394 -21.24 2.07 9.99
C CYS A 394 -22.45 2.05 9.05
N VAL A 395 -22.74 0.91 8.41
CA VAL A 395 -23.89 0.77 7.49
C VAL A 395 -25.20 1.02 8.22
N VAL A 396 -25.39 0.46 9.41
CA VAL A 396 -26.64 0.62 10.19
C VAL A 396 -26.81 2.04 10.70
N GLU A 397 -25.76 2.67 11.24
CA GLU A 397 -25.85 4.07 11.69
C GLU A 397 -26.14 5.02 10.52
N LYS A 398 -25.49 4.80 9.38
CA LYS A 398 -25.76 5.57 8.16
C LYS A 398 -27.21 5.39 7.68
N ALA A 399 -27.70 4.15 7.66
CA ALA A 399 -29.07 3.85 7.27
C ALA A 399 -30.09 4.52 8.19
N LYS A 400 -29.85 4.53 9.51
CA LYS A 400 -30.69 5.22 10.49
C LYS A 400 -30.76 6.72 10.26
N ILE A 401 -29.64 7.37 9.92
CA ILE A 401 -29.61 8.80 9.58
C ILE A 401 -30.38 9.07 8.30
N LEU A 402 -30.15 8.26 7.25
CA LEU A 402 -30.84 8.42 5.96
C LEU A 402 -32.35 8.18 6.08
N ALA A 403 -32.78 7.25 6.93
CA ALA A 403 -34.20 6.96 7.19
C ALA A 403 -34.94 8.10 7.92
N ALA A 404 -34.21 9.05 8.51
CA ALA A 404 -34.81 10.22 9.16
C ALA A 404 -35.15 11.36 8.19
N TYR A 405 -34.67 11.31 6.94
CA TYR A 405 -35.04 12.28 5.92
C TYR A 405 -36.46 12.02 5.42
N GLU A 406 -37.28 13.06 5.33
CA GLU A 406 -38.63 12.98 4.74
C GLU A 406 -38.54 12.68 3.24
N ASN A 407 -37.61 13.33 2.54
CA ASN A 407 -37.26 13.02 1.16
C ASN A 407 -35.79 12.53 1.09
N PRO A 408 -35.52 11.28 0.64
CA PRO A 408 -34.17 10.74 0.55
C PRO A 408 -33.20 11.57 -0.30
N ASP A 409 -33.69 12.27 -1.33
CA ASP A 409 -32.86 13.11 -2.21
C ASP A 409 -32.26 14.31 -1.45
N ASP A 410 -32.89 14.74 -0.36
CA ASP A 410 -32.40 15.85 0.47
C ASP A 410 -31.07 15.51 1.16
N ALA A 411 -30.71 14.24 1.28
CA ALA A 411 -29.42 13.81 1.81
C ALA A 411 -28.25 14.09 0.84
N PHE A 412 -28.52 14.46 -0.42
CA PHE A 412 -27.51 14.65 -1.46
C PHE A 412 -27.52 16.07 -2.02
N GLU A 413 -26.35 16.51 -2.46
CA GLU A 413 -26.18 17.76 -3.19
C GLU A 413 -25.41 17.52 -4.49
N ARG A 414 -25.76 18.29 -5.52
CA ARG A 414 -25.08 18.25 -6.81
C ARG A 414 -23.80 19.08 -6.74
N ILE A 415 -22.69 18.50 -7.18
CA ILE A 415 -21.39 19.17 -7.31
C ILE A 415 -20.91 19.14 -8.75
N GLU A 416 -20.13 20.16 -9.11
CA GLU A 416 -19.44 20.23 -10.40
C GLU A 416 -18.00 19.72 -10.27
N LEU A 417 -17.59 18.86 -11.20
CA LEU A 417 -16.25 18.31 -11.25
C LEU A 417 -15.40 19.13 -12.22
N ASN A 418 -15.14 20.39 -11.87
CA ASN A 418 -14.33 21.30 -12.68
C ASN A 418 -12.86 21.24 -12.26
N ASP A 419 -12.16 20.13 -12.56
CA ASP A 419 -10.71 20.07 -12.38
C ASP A 419 -9.98 20.21 -13.72
N ALA A 420 -9.39 21.40 -13.94
CA ALA A 420 -8.62 21.73 -15.15
C ALA A 420 -7.37 20.86 -15.33
N ARG A 421 -6.92 20.11 -14.31
CA ARG A 421 -5.70 19.29 -14.35
C ARG A 421 -5.91 17.89 -14.90
N SER A 422 -7.15 17.44 -15.06
CA SER A 422 -7.45 16.09 -15.53
C SER A 422 -8.17 16.14 -16.88
N LYS A 423 -7.45 15.77 -17.94
CA LYS A 423 -8.02 15.49 -19.28
C LYS A 423 -9.04 14.33 -19.27
N GLN A 424 -9.30 13.71 -18.10
CA GLN A 424 -10.13 12.51 -17.95
C GLN A 424 -11.56 12.83 -17.47
N TRP A 425 -11.80 14.03 -16.90
CA TRP A 425 -13.14 14.44 -16.42
C TRP A 425 -14.06 15.02 -17.51
N HIS A 426 -13.63 15.07 -18.79
CA HIS A 426 -14.40 15.69 -19.87
C HIS A 426 -15.82 15.10 -20.07
N TYR A 427 -16.08 13.89 -19.55
CA TYR A 427 -17.34 13.17 -19.74
C TYR A 427 -18.28 13.18 -18.51
N VAL A 428 -17.81 13.49 -17.29
CA VAL A 428 -18.68 13.71 -16.11
C VAL A 428 -18.50 15.13 -15.61
N LYS A 429 -19.42 16.03 -15.98
CA LYS A 429 -19.37 17.44 -15.55
C LYS A 429 -19.93 17.64 -14.14
N THR A 430 -20.87 16.80 -13.71
CA THR A 430 -21.52 16.91 -12.40
C THR A 430 -21.76 15.54 -11.77
N CYS A 431 -21.60 15.43 -10.45
CA CYS A 431 -22.01 14.27 -9.68
C CYS A 431 -22.79 14.70 -8.42
N TYR A 432 -23.35 13.73 -7.68
CA TYR A 432 -23.96 13.98 -6.39
C TYR A 432 -23.03 13.50 -5.28
N ARG A 433 -22.89 14.29 -4.23
CA ARG A 433 -22.25 13.87 -2.97
C ARG A 433 -23.27 13.95 -1.83
N MET A 434 -23.07 13.16 -0.78
CA MET A 434 -23.86 13.35 0.44
C MET A 434 -23.56 14.74 1.01
N LYS A 435 -24.61 15.43 1.46
CA LYS A 435 -24.46 16.66 2.23
C LYS A 435 -23.74 16.33 3.53
N THR A 436 -22.85 17.21 3.94
CA THR A 436 -22.30 17.19 5.30
C THR A 436 -23.29 17.94 6.19
N ALA A 437 -23.92 17.23 7.12
CA ALA A 437 -24.94 17.81 8.00
C ALA A 437 -24.35 18.07 9.40
N GLY A 438 -24.65 19.24 9.98
CA GLY A 438 -24.54 19.55 11.41
C GLY A 438 -23.44 18.84 12.22
N THR A 439 -23.84 18.15 13.31
CA THR A 439 -22.94 17.40 14.19
C THR A 439 -22.57 16.05 13.59
N ALA A 440 -21.37 15.57 13.90
CA ALA A 440 -20.86 14.27 13.46
C ALA A 440 -21.84 13.09 13.64
N ALA A 441 -22.58 13.06 14.76
CA ALA A 441 -23.54 12.00 15.04
C ALA A 441 -24.64 11.86 13.97
N ASN A 442 -25.00 12.97 13.31
CA ASN A 442 -26.08 13.06 12.33
C ASN A 442 -25.58 13.29 10.89
N ASP A 443 -24.26 13.24 10.69
CA ASP A 443 -23.66 13.39 9.37
C ASP A 443 -23.54 12.03 8.67
N PRO A 444 -24.33 11.74 7.62
CA PRO A 444 -24.25 10.47 6.91
C PRO A 444 -22.89 10.26 6.21
N ALA A 445 -22.13 11.33 5.97
CA ALA A 445 -20.78 11.25 5.40
C ALA A 445 -19.75 10.73 6.41
N SER A 446 -19.98 10.92 7.72
CA SER A 446 -19.11 10.44 8.80
C SER A 446 -19.07 8.90 8.93
N TYR A 447 -19.98 8.20 8.26
CA TYR A 447 -20.04 6.73 8.23
C TYR A 447 -19.64 6.15 6.86
N GLY A 448 -18.98 6.95 6.01
CA GLY A 448 -18.32 6.46 4.80
C GLY A 448 -17.13 5.55 5.11
N ILE A 449 -16.93 4.50 4.32
CA ILE A 449 -15.89 3.50 4.55
C ILE A 449 -14.97 3.45 3.35
N VAL A 450 -13.67 3.60 3.59
CA VAL A 450 -12.60 3.32 2.63
C VAL A 450 -11.65 2.32 3.27
N VAL A 451 -11.43 1.19 2.60
CA VAL A 451 -10.52 0.14 3.08
C VAL A 451 -9.26 0.16 2.24
N CYS A 452 -8.12 0.38 2.87
CA CYS A 452 -6.81 0.43 2.22
C CYS A 452 -5.89 -0.68 2.75
N SER A 453 -5.00 -1.19 1.90
CA SER A 453 -3.92 -2.09 2.30
C SER A 453 -2.77 -1.97 1.30
N ALA A 454 -1.53 -2.15 1.77
CA ALA A 454 -0.36 -2.30 0.90
C ALA A 454 -0.38 -3.60 0.07
N ASN A 455 -1.31 -4.52 0.35
CA ASN A 455 -1.52 -5.74 -0.41
C ASN A 455 -2.85 -5.68 -1.17
N ASN A 456 -2.78 -5.50 -2.49
CA ASN A 456 -3.94 -5.48 -3.38
C ASN A 456 -4.80 -6.74 -3.28
N ALA A 457 -4.20 -7.92 -3.08
CA ALA A 457 -4.96 -9.16 -2.91
C ALA A 457 -5.80 -9.14 -1.63
N ALA A 458 -5.31 -8.51 -0.56
CA ALA A 458 -6.06 -8.38 0.69
C ALA A 458 -7.29 -7.47 0.52
N VAL A 459 -7.12 -6.31 -0.14
CA VAL A 459 -8.25 -5.40 -0.45
C VAL A 459 -9.27 -6.10 -1.35
N GLU A 460 -8.77 -6.82 -2.36
CA GLU A 460 -9.60 -7.53 -3.32
C GLU A 460 -10.41 -8.65 -2.66
N ASN A 461 -9.78 -9.45 -1.79
CA ASN A 461 -10.46 -10.52 -1.05
C ASN A 461 -11.57 -9.94 -0.14
N ILE A 462 -11.26 -8.94 0.68
CA ILE A 462 -12.25 -8.32 1.58
C ILE A 462 -13.41 -7.72 0.78
N SER A 463 -13.12 -6.97 -0.28
CA SER A 463 -14.14 -6.31 -1.10
C SER A 463 -15.04 -7.31 -1.83
N LYS A 464 -14.53 -8.49 -2.18
CA LYS A 464 -15.31 -9.57 -2.81
C LYS A 464 -16.05 -10.45 -1.80
N GLU A 465 -15.57 -10.56 -0.56
CA GLU A 465 -16.20 -11.38 0.48
C GLU A 465 -17.41 -10.69 1.12
N LEU A 466 -17.33 -9.39 1.41
CA LEU A 466 -18.41 -8.66 2.10
C LEU A 466 -19.79 -8.77 1.38
N PRO A 467 -19.88 -8.65 0.05
CA PRO A 467 -21.15 -8.73 -0.69
C PRO A 467 -21.68 -10.15 -0.91
N LYS A 468 -20.87 -11.19 -0.68
CA LYS A 468 -21.22 -12.57 -0.97
C LYS A 468 -22.24 -13.10 0.03
N LYS A 469 -23.42 -13.49 -0.49
CA LYS A 469 -24.49 -14.11 0.29
C LYS A 469 -24.01 -15.42 0.89
N SER A 470 -23.35 -16.27 0.12
CA SER A 470 -22.81 -17.56 0.58
C SER A 470 -21.86 -17.40 1.78
N GLU A 471 -20.98 -16.42 1.78
CA GLU A 471 -20.07 -16.12 2.90
C GLU A 471 -20.81 -15.57 4.14
N LEU A 472 -21.83 -14.74 3.94
CA LEU A 472 -22.71 -14.29 5.03
C LEU A 472 -23.47 -15.48 5.63
N LEU A 473 -24.07 -16.34 4.81
CA LEU A 473 -24.82 -17.51 5.24
C LEU A 473 -23.93 -18.55 5.96
N LYS A 474 -22.68 -18.72 5.53
CA LYS A 474 -21.69 -19.54 6.26
C LYS A 474 -21.43 -18.99 7.66
N SER A 475 -21.36 -17.66 7.81
CA SER A 475 -21.09 -17.00 9.10
C SER A 475 -22.22 -17.22 10.11
N LEU A 476 -23.45 -17.43 9.63
CA LEU A 476 -24.64 -17.75 10.43
C LEU A 476 -24.73 -19.24 10.82
N GLY A 477 -23.91 -20.10 10.20
CA GLY A 477 -23.85 -21.53 10.49
C GLY A 477 -25.14 -22.32 10.20
N GLY A 478 -25.04 -23.63 10.43
CA GLY A 478 -26.16 -24.50 10.73
C GLY A 478 -25.80 -25.19 12.04
N LEU A 479 -26.52 -24.88 13.12
CA LEU A 479 -26.16 -25.37 14.46
C LEU A 479 -26.07 -26.91 14.45
N PRO A 480 -25.01 -27.52 15.02
CA PRO A 480 -24.98 -28.95 15.27
C PRO A 480 -26.19 -29.34 16.11
N ARG A 481 -26.84 -30.45 15.75
CA ARG A 481 -27.87 -31.09 16.58
C ARG A 481 -27.18 -31.77 17.75
N GLU A 482 -26.87 -31.03 18.81
CA GLU A 482 -26.65 -31.65 20.11
C GLU A 482 -27.93 -31.55 20.92
N GLU A 483 -28.42 -32.70 21.37
CA GLU A 483 -29.65 -32.83 22.15
C GLU A 483 -29.44 -32.20 23.53
N GLY A 484 -30.13 -31.09 23.78
CA GLY A 484 -30.10 -30.33 25.03
C GLY A 484 -30.69 -28.93 24.81
N GLU A 485 -31.73 -28.60 25.58
CA GLU A 485 -32.74 -27.57 25.33
C GLU A 485 -32.26 -26.09 25.34
N GLU A 486 -30.97 -25.80 25.45
CA GLU A 486 -30.47 -24.40 25.53
C GLU A 486 -30.30 -23.69 24.18
N ASN A 487 -30.35 -24.39 23.04
CA ASN A 487 -30.04 -23.80 21.72
C ASN A 487 -31.26 -23.40 20.86
N ASP A 488 -32.51 -23.65 21.26
CA ASP A 488 -33.65 -23.46 20.35
C ASP A 488 -34.01 -22.00 20.07
N LEU A 489 -33.80 -21.10 21.05
CA LEU A 489 -34.01 -19.66 20.87
C LEU A 489 -32.95 -19.05 19.94
N GLU A 490 -31.67 -19.37 20.15
CA GLU A 490 -30.58 -18.90 19.29
C GLU A 490 -30.71 -19.44 17.86
N ARG A 491 -31.11 -20.71 17.72
CA ARG A 491 -31.43 -21.34 16.43
C ARG A 491 -32.57 -20.62 15.72
N THR A 492 -33.64 -20.30 16.43
CA THR A 492 -34.80 -19.59 15.88
C THR A 492 -34.38 -18.20 15.42
N ALA A 493 -33.67 -17.43 16.26
CA ALA A 493 -33.17 -16.11 15.92
C ALA A 493 -32.22 -16.13 14.70
N LEU A 494 -31.28 -17.09 14.65
CA LEU A 494 -30.36 -17.23 13.50
C LEU A 494 -31.12 -17.64 12.23
N SER A 495 -32.16 -18.45 12.33
CA SER A 495 -33.03 -18.82 11.21
C SER A 495 -33.83 -17.62 10.68
N GLU A 496 -34.36 -16.78 11.58
CA GLU A 496 -35.03 -15.52 11.21
C GLU A 496 -34.08 -14.60 10.45
N VAL A 497 -32.88 -14.36 11.00
CA VAL A 497 -31.85 -13.53 10.34
C VAL A 497 -31.47 -14.14 8.98
N ARG A 498 -31.30 -15.46 8.90
CA ARG A 498 -31.01 -16.16 7.63
C ARG A 498 -32.10 -15.92 6.59
N SER A 499 -33.36 -15.94 7.01
CA SER A 499 -34.51 -15.71 6.13
C SER A 499 -34.49 -14.31 5.51
N LEU A 500 -33.96 -13.29 6.20
CA LEU A 500 -33.84 -11.92 5.67
C LEU A 500 -32.95 -11.85 4.43
N PHE A 501 -31.93 -12.71 4.33
CA PHE A 501 -31.01 -12.78 3.21
C PHE A 501 -31.39 -13.83 2.15
N ASP A 502 -32.59 -14.42 2.23
CA ASP A 502 -33.08 -15.24 1.14
C ASP A 502 -33.44 -14.38 -0.07
N ASN A 503 -32.95 -14.82 -1.24
CA ASN A 503 -33.10 -14.13 -2.53
C ASN A 503 -34.30 -14.67 -3.32
N SER A 504 -34.90 -15.79 -2.88
CA SER A 504 -36.04 -16.42 -3.53
C SER A 504 -37.35 -15.63 -3.38
N ASP A 505 -37.44 -14.79 -2.34
CA ASP A 505 -38.64 -14.01 -2.01
C ASP A 505 -38.86 -12.87 -3.03
N PRO A 506 -39.94 -12.92 -3.84
CA PRO A 506 -40.24 -11.91 -4.84
C PRO A 506 -40.72 -10.57 -4.24
N GLN A 507 -41.10 -10.53 -2.95
CA GLN A 507 -41.53 -9.29 -2.29
C GLN A 507 -40.35 -8.42 -1.83
N LYS A 508 -39.13 -8.96 -1.80
CA LYS A 508 -37.96 -8.21 -1.35
C LYS A 508 -37.42 -7.29 -2.43
N PRO A 509 -37.01 -6.04 -2.07
CA PRO A 509 -36.43 -5.10 -3.01
C PRO A 509 -35.21 -5.70 -3.72
N ARG A 510 -35.27 -5.81 -5.05
CA ARG A 510 -34.16 -6.32 -5.88
C ARG A 510 -33.12 -5.25 -6.19
N TYR A 511 -33.48 -3.97 -6.11
CA TYR A 511 -32.66 -2.84 -6.53
C TYR A 511 -31.21 -2.90 -6.00
N LEU A 512 -31.01 -3.05 -4.68
CA LEU A 512 -29.67 -3.09 -4.10
C LEU A 512 -28.87 -4.32 -4.55
N ARG A 513 -29.54 -5.44 -4.81
CA ARG A 513 -28.91 -6.67 -5.33
C ARG A 513 -28.49 -6.47 -6.78
N ASP A 514 -29.37 -5.92 -7.61
CA ASP A 514 -29.09 -5.65 -9.03
C ASP A 514 -27.94 -4.64 -9.17
N GLN A 515 -27.91 -3.60 -8.33
CA GLN A 515 -26.81 -2.63 -8.30
C GLN A 515 -25.49 -3.25 -7.81
N ALA A 516 -25.52 -4.06 -6.76
CA ALA A 516 -24.35 -4.80 -6.31
C ALA A 516 -23.84 -5.72 -7.43
N ALA A 517 -24.72 -6.49 -8.05
CA ALA A 517 -24.37 -7.43 -9.12
C ALA A 517 -23.71 -6.75 -10.33
N LEU A 518 -24.21 -5.57 -10.73
CA LEU A 518 -23.63 -4.75 -11.80
C LEU A 518 -22.18 -4.34 -11.50
N LEU A 519 -21.89 -3.99 -10.24
CA LEU A 519 -20.55 -3.63 -9.78
C LEU A 519 -19.61 -4.85 -9.73
N PHE A 520 -20.15 -6.06 -9.53
CA PHE A 520 -19.37 -7.30 -9.45
C PHE A 520 -19.34 -8.16 -10.73
N GLY A 521 -19.83 -7.68 -11.87
CA GLY A 521 -19.54 -8.31 -13.19
C GLY A 521 -18.07 -8.18 -13.64
N SER A 522 -17.71 -8.57 -14.87
CA SER A 522 -16.51 -8.12 -15.62
C SER A 522 -16.94 -7.58 -17.00
N PHE A 523 -16.06 -6.90 -17.73
CA PHE A 523 -16.29 -6.53 -19.14
C PHE A 523 -16.13 -7.72 -20.11
N ASP A 524 -15.43 -8.79 -19.69
CA ASP A 524 -15.17 -10.00 -20.48
C ASP A 524 -16.21 -11.13 -20.22
N GLY A 525 -17.24 -10.86 -19.41
CA GLY A 525 -18.30 -11.82 -19.08
C GLY A 525 -18.01 -12.74 -17.89
N THR A 526 -16.82 -12.65 -17.26
CA THR A 526 -16.52 -13.33 -15.99
C THR A 526 -17.15 -12.58 -14.80
N GLN A 527 -18.23 -13.10 -14.23
CA GLN A 527 -18.76 -12.57 -12.97
C GLN A 527 -17.74 -12.75 -11.83
N ILE A 528 -17.41 -11.67 -11.11
CA ILE A 528 -16.53 -11.71 -9.92
C ILE A 528 -17.27 -12.39 -8.76
N VAL A 529 -18.57 -12.13 -8.66
CA VAL A 529 -19.53 -12.81 -7.79
C VAL A 529 -20.78 -13.11 -8.62
N PRO A 530 -21.32 -14.34 -8.59
CA PRO A 530 -22.57 -14.67 -9.27
C PRO A 530 -23.72 -13.74 -8.83
N GLU A 531 -24.59 -13.33 -9.77
CA GLU A 531 -25.71 -12.40 -9.51
C GLU A 531 -26.68 -12.94 -8.43
N ASP A 532 -26.82 -14.25 -8.32
CA ASP A 532 -27.64 -14.93 -7.32
C ASP A 532 -26.97 -15.02 -5.94
N ASP A 533 -25.66 -14.79 -5.87
CA ASP A 533 -24.83 -14.86 -4.67
C ASP A 533 -24.49 -13.48 -4.07
N VAL A 534 -25.22 -12.42 -4.41
CA VAL A 534 -25.13 -11.10 -3.75
C VAL A 534 -26.34 -10.84 -2.84
N TRP A 535 -26.13 -10.18 -1.70
CA TRP A 535 -27.19 -9.90 -0.72
C TRP A 535 -27.62 -8.43 -0.62
N GLY A 536 -26.92 -7.51 -1.31
CA GLY A 536 -27.28 -6.09 -1.42
C GLY A 536 -26.28 -5.10 -0.84
N LEU A 537 -25.21 -5.57 -0.18
CA LEU A 537 -24.09 -4.71 0.19
C LEU A 537 -23.23 -4.37 -1.03
N ILE A 538 -22.94 -3.09 -1.21
CA ILE A 538 -22.09 -2.59 -2.30
C ILE A 538 -20.66 -2.40 -1.80
N ALA A 539 -19.70 -2.99 -2.50
CA ALA A 539 -18.26 -2.79 -2.29
C ALA A 539 -17.54 -2.70 -3.66
N ALA A 540 -16.42 -2.01 -3.75
CA ALA A 540 -15.68 -1.87 -5.00
C ALA A 540 -14.17 -2.06 -4.76
N PRO A 541 -13.52 -3.07 -5.37
CA PRO A 541 -12.09 -3.31 -5.16
C PRO A 541 -11.24 -2.34 -6.00
N LEU A 542 -10.93 -1.15 -5.50
CA LEU A 542 -10.22 -0.11 -6.27
C LEU A 542 -8.68 -0.21 -6.21
N GLY A 543 -8.10 -1.28 -5.67
CA GLY A 543 -6.65 -1.39 -5.47
C GLY A 543 -5.80 -1.65 -6.74
N LYS A 544 -6.41 -2.10 -7.84
CA LYS A 544 -5.69 -2.42 -9.10
C LYS A 544 -6.17 -1.55 -10.25
N GLY A 545 -5.26 -1.19 -11.17
CA GLY A 545 -5.57 -0.39 -12.36
C GLY A 545 -6.70 -0.99 -13.20
N LYS A 546 -6.69 -2.32 -13.41
CA LYS A 546 -7.79 -3.04 -14.07
C LYS A 546 -9.13 -2.82 -13.37
N ASN A 547 -9.18 -2.96 -12.04
CA ASN A 547 -10.43 -2.83 -11.29
C ASN A 547 -10.93 -1.38 -11.27
N ILE A 548 -10.04 -0.40 -11.16
CA ILE A 548 -10.39 1.02 -11.27
C ILE A 548 -11.00 1.30 -12.65
N LEU A 549 -10.37 0.79 -13.71
CA LEU A 549 -10.86 0.95 -15.08
C LEU A 549 -12.23 0.29 -15.28
N ASP A 550 -12.42 -0.92 -14.73
CA ASP A 550 -13.69 -1.63 -14.77
C ASP A 550 -14.79 -0.87 -14.02
N PHE A 551 -14.52 -0.39 -12.80
CA PHE A 551 -15.44 0.44 -12.03
C PHE A 551 -15.80 1.71 -12.80
N ARG A 552 -14.79 2.41 -13.34
CA ARG A 552 -14.96 3.61 -14.14
C ARG A 552 -15.90 3.37 -15.32
N ASN A 553 -15.69 2.29 -16.07
CA ASN A 553 -16.48 1.99 -17.28
C ASN A 553 -17.89 1.46 -16.98
N ARG A 554 -18.20 1.07 -15.73
CA ARG A 554 -19.55 0.62 -15.36
C ARG A 554 -20.37 1.65 -14.62
N VAL A 555 -19.73 2.42 -13.74
CA VAL A 555 -20.41 3.32 -12.83
C VAL A 555 -20.36 4.75 -13.34
N LEU A 556 -19.17 5.19 -13.78
CA LEU A 556 -18.96 6.57 -14.20
C LEU A 556 -19.26 6.76 -15.70
N PHE A 557 -18.96 5.74 -16.52
CA PHE A 557 -19.17 5.76 -17.98
C PHE A 557 -19.82 4.47 -18.51
N PRO A 558 -21.02 4.09 -18.03
CA PRO A 558 -21.70 2.90 -18.53
C PRO A 558 -21.86 2.99 -20.05
N ASN A 559 -21.31 2.01 -20.77
CA ASN A 559 -21.52 1.90 -22.21
C ASN A 559 -23.05 1.80 -22.48
N PRO A 560 -23.64 2.57 -23.42
CA PRO A 560 -25.09 2.56 -23.65
C PRO A 560 -25.67 1.16 -23.94
N ARG A 561 -24.86 0.22 -24.45
CA ARG A 561 -25.26 -1.19 -24.62
C ARG A 561 -25.41 -1.97 -23.31
N VAL A 562 -24.69 -1.59 -22.25
CA VAL A 562 -24.78 -2.17 -20.89
C VAL A 562 -25.90 -1.49 -20.10
N ALA A 563 -26.08 -0.17 -20.27
CA ALA A 563 -27.19 0.58 -19.68
C ALA A 563 -28.57 0.03 -20.09
N ASN A 564 -28.71 -0.43 -21.35
CA ASN A 564 -29.93 -1.06 -21.83
C ASN A 564 -30.25 -2.45 -21.21
N ARG A 565 -29.28 -3.12 -20.56
CA ARG A 565 -29.52 -4.38 -19.82
C ARG A 565 -29.93 -4.14 -18.36
N ALA A 566 -29.57 -2.99 -17.78
CA ALA A 566 -29.90 -2.65 -16.40
C ALA A 566 -31.36 -2.15 -16.22
N GLY A 567 -32.10 -1.98 -17.32
CA GLY A 567 -33.42 -1.35 -17.32
C GLY A 567 -33.33 0.15 -16.97
N PRO A 568 -34.39 0.94 -17.23
CA PRO A 568 -34.46 2.29 -16.68
C PRO A 568 -34.41 2.21 -15.15
N ILE A 569 -33.61 3.08 -14.52
CA ILE A 569 -33.68 3.30 -13.07
C ILE A 569 -35.14 3.66 -12.78
N PRO A 570 -35.90 2.84 -12.02
CA PRO A 570 -37.28 3.19 -11.71
C PRO A 570 -37.22 4.47 -10.89
N THR A 571 -37.79 5.55 -11.43
CA THR A 571 -38.16 6.70 -10.61
C THR A 571 -39.08 6.18 -9.52
N LEU A 572 -38.61 6.20 -8.27
CA LEU A 572 -39.47 6.03 -7.11
C LEU A 572 -40.49 7.17 -7.14
N SER A 573 -41.65 6.94 -7.75
CA SER A 573 -42.82 7.65 -7.26
C SER A 573 -43.01 7.12 -5.85
N CYS A 574 -42.78 7.95 -4.84
CA CYS A 574 -43.30 7.73 -3.50
C CYS A 574 -44.83 7.69 -3.59
N GLY A 575 -45.36 6.53 -4.00
CA GLY A 575 -46.77 6.22 -3.91
C GLY A 575 -47.06 5.96 -2.44
N ASN A 576 -48.02 6.72 -1.90
CA ASN A 576 -48.62 6.55 -0.59
C ASN A 576 -48.72 5.08 -0.17
N ALA A 577 -47.74 4.59 0.58
CA ALA A 577 -47.87 3.35 1.32
C ALA A 577 -48.53 3.70 2.66
N HIS A 578 -49.73 3.19 2.81
CA HIS A 578 -50.68 3.46 3.88
C HIS A 578 -50.07 3.51 5.28
N ARG A 579 -50.47 4.56 6.02
CA ARG A 579 -50.64 4.47 7.47
C ARG A 579 -51.63 3.33 7.76
N SER A 580 -51.17 2.32 8.47
CA SER A 580 -51.96 1.53 9.43
C SER A 580 -51.04 1.03 10.51
#